data_AF-A0A5F0LMP6-F1
#
_entry.id   AF-A0A5F0LMP6-F1
#
_cell.length_a   1.000
_cell.length_b   1.000
_cell.length_c   1.000
_cell.angle_alpha   90.00
_cell.angle_beta   90.00
_cell.angle_gamma   90.00
#
_symmetry.space_group_name_H-M   'P 1'
#
loop_
_entity.id
_entity.type
_entity.pdbx_description
1 polymer ?
#
loop_
_entity_poly.entity_id
_entity_poly.type
_entity_poly.pdbx_seq_one_letter_code
_entity_poly.pdbx_strand_id
1 'polypeptide(L)'
;MLSTTSSQAPHAPSLALFCKVVDNYGDIGICWRLSRQLQREHGVAVTLWVDDLASFRRICPEVAIDQKTQQVQGVTVRHWRDQDGAFGVADIPDIVIEFFGCDIPPDYIKAMSQRAPRPVWLNFEGLTAETWVEGCHTLPSPHPQLRLTKHFFFPGFNERTGGVLYEAGLEQQRQEFADDEAARHAFLAQFGVTTTEAEAFKVSLFCYPQAPIADLFAAWRDGDRAVTCLVPEGVATDAVQAFLAQAPTAGANATQGALTVRVLSFVPQPDYDKLLWACDLNFARGEDSFVRAQLAGKPFIWHIYPQDENLHHVKLQAFLNIYKAA
;
A
#
# COMPACT_ATOMS: atom_id res chain seq x y z
N MET A 1 50.13 17.93 21.79
CA MET A 1 48.99 18.24 20.91
C MET A 1 48.06 17.04 20.92
N LEU A 2 47.03 17.07 21.76
CA LEU A 2 45.99 16.04 21.78
C LEU A 2 45.09 16.30 20.57
N SER A 3 45.19 15.42 19.56
CA SER A 3 44.30 15.42 18.41
C SER A 3 42.92 14.96 18.89
N THR A 4 42.00 15.92 19.02
CA THR A 4 40.58 15.65 19.19
C THR A 4 40.05 15.08 17.87
N THR A 5 39.95 13.76 17.78
CA THR A 5 39.08 13.10 16.80
C THR A 5 37.64 13.52 17.11
N SER A 6 37.14 14.48 16.36
CA SER A 6 35.72 14.79 16.27
C SER A 6 34.99 13.51 15.85
N SER A 7 34.31 12.83 16.78
CA SER A 7 33.36 11.80 16.42
C SER A 7 32.18 12.49 15.72
N GLN A 8 32.19 12.50 14.39
CA GLN A 8 31.01 12.84 13.62
C GLN A 8 29.89 11.91 14.09
N ALA A 9 28.77 12.49 14.54
CA ALA A 9 27.56 11.73 14.78
C ALA A 9 27.25 10.90 13.53
N PRO A 10 26.81 9.63 13.67
CA PRO A 10 26.47 8.81 12.51
C PRO A 10 25.42 9.55 11.67
N HIS A 11 25.77 9.83 10.42
CA HIS A 11 24.86 10.45 9.45
C HIS A 11 23.70 9.49 9.22
N ALA A 12 22.46 10.00 9.30
CA ALA A 12 21.27 9.21 8.98
C ALA A 12 21.37 8.65 7.55
N PRO A 13 21.15 7.35 7.31
CA PRO A 13 21.24 6.81 5.95
C PRO A 13 20.22 7.52 5.05
N SER A 14 20.65 7.82 3.83
CA SER A 14 19.79 8.41 2.79
C SER A 14 19.28 7.34 1.83
N LEU A 15 18.05 7.50 1.35
CA LEU A 15 17.40 6.52 0.47
C LEU A 15 16.60 7.20 -0.64
N ALA A 16 16.70 6.69 -1.87
CA ALA A 16 15.79 7.01 -2.96
C ALA A 16 14.96 5.77 -3.31
N LEU A 17 13.63 5.92 -3.29
CA LEU A 17 12.68 4.90 -3.70
C LEU A 17 11.97 5.38 -4.97
N PHE A 18 12.07 4.61 -6.05
CA PHE A 18 11.41 4.89 -7.32
C PHE A 18 10.13 4.06 -7.44
N CYS A 19 9.01 4.74 -7.63
CA CYS A 19 7.69 4.17 -7.80
C CYS A 19 7.13 4.60 -9.15
N LYS A 20 6.93 3.63 -10.05
CA LYS A 20 6.15 3.80 -11.27
C LYS A 20 4.75 3.26 -11.04
N VAL A 21 3.73 4.11 -11.12
CA VAL A 21 2.36 3.76 -10.76
C VAL A 21 1.70 3.02 -11.92
N VAL A 22 1.47 1.72 -11.75
CA VAL A 22 0.76 0.86 -12.72
C VAL A 22 -0.59 0.43 -12.16
N ASP A 23 -0.64 -0.12 -10.93
CA ASP A 23 -1.88 -0.43 -10.23
C ASP A 23 -2.31 0.76 -9.34
N ASN A 24 -2.67 1.89 -9.96
CA ASN A 24 -3.23 3.12 -9.36
C ASN A 24 -2.78 3.41 -7.91
N TYR A 25 -3.43 2.78 -6.92
CA TYR A 25 -3.20 3.02 -5.50
C TYR A 25 -2.35 1.95 -4.80
N GLY A 26 -2.20 0.76 -5.39
CA GLY A 26 -1.43 -0.34 -4.82
C GLY A 26 0.06 0.01 -4.73
N ASP A 27 0.69 0.30 -5.87
CA ASP A 27 2.14 0.52 -5.97
C ASP A 27 2.58 1.71 -5.10
N ILE A 28 1.93 2.85 -5.30
CA ILE A 28 2.23 4.07 -4.53
C ILE A 28 1.80 3.96 -3.07
N GLY A 29 0.78 3.16 -2.75
CA GLY A 29 0.40 2.86 -1.37
C GLY A 29 1.52 2.15 -0.61
N ILE A 30 2.11 1.10 -1.20
CA ILE A 30 3.22 0.35 -0.60
C ILE A 30 4.44 1.24 -0.46
N CYS A 31 4.81 1.95 -1.54
CA CYS A 31 5.98 2.82 -1.54
C CYS A 31 5.85 3.95 -0.50
N TRP A 32 4.65 4.51 -0.36
CA TRP A 32 4.38 5.54 0.63
C TRP A 32 4.45 5.00 2.07
N ARG A 33 3.87 3.82 2.32
CA ARG A 33 3.93 3.18 3.64
C ARG A 33 5.37 2.89 4.05
N LEU A 34 6.16 2.26 3.16
CA LEU A 34 7.58 2.00 3.37
C LEU A 34 8.36 3.29 3.63
N SER A 35 8.14 4.33 2.81
CA SER A 35 8.84 5.62 2.96
C SER A 35 8.60 6.26 4.32
N ARG A 36 7.34 6.30 4.76
CA ARG A 36 6.99 6.85 6.08
C ARG A 36 7.58 6.03 7.22
N GLN A 37 7.54 4.70 7.11
CA GLN A 37 8.06 3.83 8.16
C GLN A 37 9.57 4.03 8.32
N LEU A 38 10.32 3.98 7.22
CA LEU A 38 11.76 4.23 7.22
C LEU A 38 12.12 5.60 7.78
N GLN A 39 11.36 6.64 7.43
CA GLN A 39 11.59 7.98 7.94
C GLN A 39 11.28 8.11 9.44
N ARG A 40 10.12 7.63 9.89
CA ARG A 40 9.63 7.82 11.26
C ARG A 40 10.28 6.89 12.26
N GLU A 41 10.43 5.62 11.92
CA GLU A 41 10.87 4.57 12.85
C GLU A 41 12.38 4.34 12.78
N HIS A 42 13.02 4.65 11.65
CA HIS A 42 14.44 4.39 11.43
C HIS A 42 15.27 5.65 11.12
N GLY A 43 14.65 6.83 11.08
CA GLY A 43 15.35 8.10 10.85
C GLY A 43 16.00 8.22 9.47
N VAL A 44 15.59 7.40 8.49
CA VAL A 44 16.15 7.40 7.13
C VAL A 44 15.72 8.68 6.40
N ALA A 45 16.65 9.36 5.74
CA ALA A 45 16.34 10.48 4.86
C ALA A 45 15.80 9.97 3.52
N VAL A 46 14.48 9.83 3.41
CA VAL A 46 13.82 9.22 2.23
C VAL A 46 13.47 10.27 1.17
N THR A 47 13.82 9.97 -0.07
CA THR A 47 13.31 10.60 -1.29
C THR A 47 12.45 9.60 -2.07
N LEU A 48 11.14 9.85 -2.14
CA LEU A 48 10.20 9.06 -2.92
C LEU A 48 9.96 9.72 -4.28
N TRP A 49 10.39 9.05 -5.35
CA TRP A 49 10.15 9.43 -6.73
C TRP A 49 8.88 8.76 -7.24
N VAL A 50 7.95 9.54 -7.77
CA VAL A 50 6.63 9.07 -8.23
C VAL A 50 6.30 9.69 -9.56
N ASP A 51 5.87 8.90 -10.54
CA ASP A 51 5.48 9.38 -11.86
C ASP A 51 4.05 9.94 -11.92
N ASP A 52 3.12 9.33 -11.19
CA ASP A 52 1.73 9.79 -11.06
C ASP A 52 1.41 10.38 -9.67
N LEU A 53 1.62 11.70 -9.54
CA LEU A 53 1.23 12.43 -8.33
C LEU A 53 -0.29 12.54 -8.15
N ALA A 54 -1.11 12.39 -9.19
CA ALA A 54 -2.56 12.48 -9.08
C ALA A 54 -3.13 11.27 -8.33
N SER A 55 -2.65 10.06 -8.66
CA SER A 55 -2.95 8.85 -7.89
C SER A 55 -2.41 8.96 -6.46
N PHE A 56 -1.20 9.49 -6.28
CA PHE A 56 -0.62 9.67 -4.94
C PHE A 56 -1.45 10.61 -4.05
N ARG A 57 -1.95 11.73 -4.59
CA ARG A 57 -2.79 12.69 -3.84
C ARG A 57 -4.05 12.05 -3.26
N ARG A 58 -4.60 11.01 -3.90
CA ARG A 58 -5.75 10.28 -3.33
C ARG A 58 -5.38 9.60 -2.01
N ILE A 59 -4.22 8.95 -1.95
CA ILE A 59 -3.69 8.27 -0.76
C ILE A 59 -3.22 9.25 0.31
N CYS A 60 -2.59 10.35 -0.11
CA CYS A 60 -2.07 11.41 0.75
C CYS A 60 -2.52 12.78 0.23
N PRO A 61 -3.65 13.33 0.73
CA PRO A 61 -4.22 14.59 0.25
C PRO A 61 -3.29 15.82 0.34
N GLU A 62 -2.26 15.76 1.18
CA GLU A 62 -1.23 16.80 1.33
C GLU A 62 -0.34 16.96 0.08
N VAL A 63 -0.30 15.95 -0.80
CA VAL A 63 0.55 15.95 -2.00
C VAL A 63 0.06 16.99 -3.02
N ALA A 64 0.93 17.95 -3.33
CA ALA A 64 0.73 18.93 -4.39
C ALA A 64 1.13 18.34 -5.75
N ILE A 65 0.18 18.23 -6.69
CA ILE A 65 0.40 17.56 -7.99
C ILE A 65 1.19 18.40 -9.00
N ASP A 66 1.30 19.70 -8.77
CA ASP A 66 1.96 20.68 -9.63
C ASP A 66 3.43 20.92 -9.22
N GLN A 67 3.85 20.45 -8.04
CA GLN A 67 5.19 20.63 -7.52
C GLN A 67 6.14 19.51 -7.97
N LYS A 68 7.29 19.90 -8.54
CA LYS A 68 8.36 18.95 -8.89
C LYS A 68 9.01 18.31 -7.67
N THR A 69 9.08 19.02 -6.54
CA THR A 69 9.68 18.54 -5.30
C THR A 69 8.97 19.19 -4.12
N GLN A 70 8.66 18.39 -3.10
CA GLN A 70 7.91 18.82 -1.92
C GLN A 70 8.29 17.97 -0.70
N GLN A 71 8.01 18.47 0.50
CA GLN A 71 8.16 17.74 1.75
C GLN A 71 6.78 17.36 2.28
N VAL A 72 6.54 16.07 2.47
CA VAL A 72 5.27 15.55 3.00
C VAL A 72 5.61 14.60 4.14
N GLN A 73 5.12 14.89 5.34
CA GLN A 73 5.31 14.03 6.53
C GLN A 73 6.77 13.61 6.79
N GLY A 74 7.75 14.48 6.47
CA GLY A 74 9.18 14.23 6.64
C GLY A 74 9.86 13.49 5.47
N VAL A 75 9.10 13.10 4.44
CA VAL A 75 9.60 12.44 3.23
C VAL A 75 9.71 13.48 2.10
N THR A 76 10.83 13.46 1.39
CA THR A 76 10.99 14.25 0.16
C THR A 76 10.26 13.55 -0.98
N VAL A 77 9.22 14.16 -1.54
CA VAL A 77 8.50 13.62 -2.70
C VAL A 77 8.95 14.36 -3.96
N ARG A 78 9.33 13.61 -5.00
CA ARG A 78 9.75 14.15 -6.30
C ARG A 78 8.90 13.61 -7.43
N HIS A 79 8.46 14.51 -8.33
CA HIS A 79 7.74 14.12 -9.53
C HIS A 79 8.72 13.54 -10.56
N TRP A 80 8.57 12.26 -10.88
CA TRP A 80 9.34 11.53 -11.87
C TRP A 80 8.63 11.55 -13.23
N ARG A 81 8.88 12.59 -14.04
CA ARG A 81 8.10 12.81 -15.27
C ARG A 81 8.53 11.95 -16.44
N ASP A 82 9.83 11.70 -16.54
CA ASP A 82 10.46 11.09 -17.70
C ASP A 82 11.81 10.47 -17.30
N GLN A 83 12.51 9.90 -18.27
CA GLN A 83 13.83 9.32 -18.10
C GLN A 83 14.95 10.36 -18.24
N ASP A 84 14.59 11.64 -18.38
CA ASP A 84 15.52 12.73 -18.64
C ASP A 84 15.98 13.38 -17.34
N GLY A 85 17.24 13.82 -17.30
CA GLY A 85 17.78 14.51 -16.14
C GLY A 85 19.29 14.39 -16.05
N ALA A 86 19.94 15.44 -15.55
CA ALA A 86 21.36 15.41 -15.23
C ALA A 86 21.53 15.09 -13.74
N PHE A 87 22.12 13.93 -13.44
CA PHE A 87 22.41 13.48 -12.08
C PHE A 87 23.92 13.42 -11.85
N GLY A 88 24.38 14.02 -10.76
CA GLY A 88 25.75 13.92 -10.28
C GLY A 88 25.88 12.95 -9.11
N VAL A 89 27.12 12.64 -8.74
CA VAL A 89 27.43 11.76 -7.59
C VAL A 89 26.79 12.26 -6.28
N ALA A 90 26.69 13.59 -6.12
CA ALA A 90 26.10 14.21 -4.93
C ALA A 90 24.57 14.01 -4.82
N ASP A 91 23.90 13.66 -5.93
CA ASP A 91 22.45 13.39 -5.95
C ASP A 91 22.12 11.94 -5.54
N ILE A 92 23.13 11.08 -5.41
CA ILE A 92 22.94 9.65 -5.18
C ILE A 92 22.99 9.34 -3.68
N PRO A 93 21.91 8.78 -3.11
CA PRO A 93 21.81 8.42 -1.70
C PRO A 93 22.63 7.17 -1.37
N ASP A 94 22.59 6.75 -0.11
CA ASP A 94 23.23 5.50 0.34
C ASP A 94 22.51 4.25 -0.19
N ILE A 95 21.19 4.34 -0.38
CA ILE A 95 20.34 3.24 -0.82
C ILE A 95 19.44 3.70 -1.98
N VAL A 96 19.38 2.91 -3.04
CA VAL A 96 18.47 3.12 -4.18
C VAL A 96 17.58 1.88 -4.30
N ILE A 97 16.27 2.09 -4.29
CA ILE A 97 15.26 1.04 -4.44
C ILE A 97 14.46 1.31 -5.72
N GLU A 98 14.43 0.32 -6.60
CA GLU A 98 13.45 0.23 -7.69
C GLU A 98 12.27 -0.60 -7.21
N PHE A 99 11.06 -0.02 -7.24
CA PHE A 99 9.85 -0.78 -6.94
C PHE A 99 9.35 -1.49 -8.20
N PHE A 100 9.17 -2.80 -8.10
CA PHE A 100 8.78 -3.70 -9.20
C PHE A 100 9.65 -3.56 -10.45
N GLY A 101 10.96 -3.42 -10.25
CA GLY A 101 11.95 -3.36 -11.33
C GLY A 101 11.73 -2.19 -12.28
N CYS A 102 11.12 -1.09 -11.83
CA CYS A 102 10.89 0.08 -12.67
C CYS A 102 12.22 0.59 -13.27
N ASP A 103 12.23 0.84 -14.57
CA ASP A 103 13.42 1.38 -15.25
C ASP A 103 13.70 2.80 -14.79
N ILE A 104 14.74 3.00 -13.97
CA ILE A 104 15.18 4.32 -13.50
C ILE A 104 16.11 5.01 -14.52
N PRO A 105 16.26 6.36 -14.47
CA PRO A 105 17.02 7.09 -15.48
C PRO A 105 18.44 6.56 -15.70
N PRO A 106 18.89 6.33 -16.94
CA PRO A 106 20.23 5.81 -17.23
C PRO A 106 21.36 6.66 -16.65
N ASP A 107 21.20 7.98 -16.66
CA ASP A 107 22.18 8.91 -16.07
C ASP A 107 22.21 8.82 -14.54
N TYR A 108 21.11 8.43 -13.89
CA TYR A 108 21.08 8.12 -12.46
C TYR A 108 21.94 6.88 -12.16
N ILE A 109 21.76 5.80 -12.93
CA ILE A 109 22.55 4.56 -12.81
C ILE A 109 24.05 4.83 -13.06
N LYS A 110 24.36 5.66 -14.06
CA LYS A 110 25.72 6.10 -14.35
C LYS A 110 26.32 6.85 -13.15
N ALA A 111 25.60 7.79 -12.56
CA ALA A 111 26.04 8.50 -11.36
C ALA A 111 26.22 7.55 -10.15
N MET A 112 25.33 6.56 -9.97
CA MET A 112 25.49 5.52 -8.95
C MET A 112 26.82 4.77 -9.09
N SER A 113 27.23 4.45 -10.32
CA SER A 113 28.48 3.73 -10.59
C SER A 113 29.74 4.54 -10.28
N GLN A 114 29.62 5.88 -10.29
CA GLN A 114 30.70 6.84 -10.06
C GLN A 114 30.81 7.26 -8.59
N ARG A 115 29.76 7.02 -7.79
CA ARG A 115 29.75 7.30 -6.34
C ARG A 115 30.71 6.39 -5.58
N ALA A 116 31.38 6.96 -4.57
CA ALA A 116 32.21 6.23 -3.61
C ALA A 116 31.81 6.65 -2.16
N PRO A 117 31.32 5.72 -1.32
CA PRO A 117 30.99 4.33 -1.63
C PRO A 117 29.81 4.21 -2.61
N ARG A 118 29.74 3.11 -3.36
CA ARG A 118 28.59 2.84 -4.23
C ARG A 118 27.32 2.64 -3.38
N PRO A 119 26.14 3.05 -3.87
CA PRO A 119 24.91 2.83 -3.14
C PRO A 119 24.57 1.34 -3.08
N VAL A 120 23.85 0.95 -2.03
CA VAL A 120 23.10 -0.31 -2.04
C VAL A 120 21.98 -0.17 -3.07
N TRP A 121 21.89 -1.11 -4.01
CA TRP A 121 20.86 -1.09 -5.04
C TRP A 121 19.94 -2.30 -4.88
N LEU A 122 18.67 -2.03 -4.60
CA LEU A 122 17.65 -3.04 -4.36
C LEU A 122 16.58 -2.99 -5.45
N ASN A 123 16.12 -4.17 -5.85
CA ASN A 123 14.88 -4.34 -6.58
C ASN A 123 13.82 -4.88 -5.61
N PHE A 124 12.83 -4.08 -5.27
CA PHE A 124 11.73 -4.48 -4.39
C PHE A 124 10.66 -5.17 -5.23
N GLU A 125 10.45 -6.46 -4.99
CA GLU A 125 9.57 -7.33 -5.77
C GLU A 125 8.17 -7.45 -5.14
N GLY A 126 7.24 -8.06 -5.88
CA GLY A 126 5.89 -8.33 -5.39
C GLY A 126 5.86 -9.32 -4.23
N LEU A 127 5.02 -9.05 -3.23
CA LEU A 127 4.75 -9.98 -2.12
C LEU A 127 4.26 -11.31 -2.66
N THR A 128 4.82 -12.42 -2.18
CA THR A 128 4.29 -13.75 -2.49
C THR A 128 4.50 -14.72 -1.33
N ALA A 129 3.65 -15.75 -1.30
CA ALA A 129 3.77 -16.89 -0.40
C ALA A 129 4.41 -18.11 -1.09
N GLU A 130 4.80 -17.99 -2.36
CA GLU A 130 5.44 -19.08 -3.10
C GLU A 130 6.84 -19.39 -2.55
N THR A 131 7.18 -20.67 -2.38
CA THR A 131 8.43 -21.06 -1.71
C THR A 131 9.68 -20.78 -2.53
N TRP A 132 9.57 -20.56 -3.84
CA TRP A 132 10.75 -20.32 -4.69
C TRP A 132 11.45 -19.00 -4.35
N VAL A 133 10.74 -18.00 -3.80
CA VAL A 133 11.35 -16.70 -3.46
C VAL A 133 12.38 -16.80 -2.35
N GLU A 134 12.37 -17.86 -1.55
CA GLU A 134 13.35 -18.08 -0.48
C GLU A 134 14.78 -18.23 -1.04
N GLY A 135 14.92 -18.79 -2.24
CA GLY A 135 16.20 -18.89 -2.94
C GLY A 135 16.57 -17.64 -3.76
N CYS A 136 15.65 -16.69 -3.89
CA CYS A 136 15.82 -15.48 -4.70
C CYS A 136 15.91 -14.21 -3.86
N HIS A 137 15.42 -14.22 -2.62
CA HIS A 137 15.56 -13.11 -1.69
C HIS A 137 17.04 -12.85 -1.39
N THR A 138 17.47 -11.60 -1.47
CA THR A 138 18.86 -11.10 -1.41
C THR A 138 19.80 -11.57 -2.53
N LEU A 139 19.29 -12.25 -3.56
CA LEU A 139 20.12 -12.74 -4.66
C LEU A 139 20.78 -11.56 -5.40
N PRO A 140 22.12 -11.58 -5.61
CA PRO A 140 22.82 -10.54 -6.35
C PRO A 140 22.66 -10.71 -7.86
N SER A 141 22.49 -9.60 -8.55
CA SER A 141 22.45 -9.45 -10.00
C SER A 141 23.48 -8.39 -10.41
N PRO A 142 24.72 -8.81 -10.77
CA PRO A 142 25.75 -7.89 -11.23
C PRO A 142 25.32 -7.16 -12.50
N HIS A 143 25.48 -5.84 -12.53
CA HIS A 143 25.21 -5.08 -13.73
C HIS A 143 26.21 -5.47 -14.84
N PRO A 144 25.78 -5.65 -16.09
CA PRO A 144 26.62 -6.23 -17.14
C PRO A 144 27.88 -5.42 -17.47
N GLN A 145 27.81 -4.09 -17.47
CA GLN A 145 28.97 -3.23 -17.79
C GLN A 145 29.47 -2.38 -16.60
N LEU A 146 28.59 -1.91 -15.73
CA LEU A 146 28.94 -1.06 -14.60
C LEU A 146 29.29 -1.91 -13.38
N ARG A 147 30.21 -1.44 -12.53
CA ARG A 147 30.59 -2.13 -11.28
C ARG A 147 29.53 -1.96 -10.18
N LEU A 148 28.27 -2.21 -10.51
CA LEU A 148 27.11 -2.17 -9.62
C LEU A 148 26.55 -3.58 -9.45
N THR A 149 25.94 -3.83 -8.31
CA THR A 149 25.23 -5.08 -8.04
C THR A 149 23.86 -4.72 -7.49
N LYS A 150 22.82 -5.11 -8.24
CA LYS A 150 21.42 -5.02 -7.81
C LYS A 150 21.10 -6.26 -6.99
N HIS A 151 20.36 -6.15 -5.90
CA HIS A 151 19.91 -7.29 -5.11
C HIS A 151 18.39 -7.37 -5.14
N PHE A 152 17.85 -8.57 -5.30
CA PHE A 152 16.40 -8.77 -5.24
C PHE A 152 15.92 -8.79 -3.79
N PHE A 153 14.86 -8.04 -3.50
CA PHE A 153 14.19 -8.03 -2.21
C PHE A 153 12.76 -8.50 -2.42
N PHE A 154 12.50 -9.77 -2.13
CA PHE A 154 11.16 -10.35 -2.14
C PHE A 154 10.50 -10.25 -0.77
N PRO A 155 9.41 -9.47 -0.60
CA PRO A 155 8.55 -9.57 0.56
C PRO A 155 7.88 -10.94 0.62
N GLY A 156 7.57 -11.41 1.83
CA GLY A 156 6.97 -12.73 2.01
C GLY A 156 6.57 -13.00 3.45
N PHE A 157 6.02 -14.20 3.66
CA PHE A 157 5.36 -14.59 4.90
C PHE A 157 6.22 -15.53 5.77
N ASN A 158 7.52 -15.60 5.53
CA ASN A 158 8.42 -16.45 6.30
C ASN A 158 9.81 -15.81 6.51
N GLU A 159 10.60 -16.41 7.42
CA GLU A 159 11.90 -15.89 7.86
C GLU A 159 12.99 -15.84 6.77
N ARG A 160 12.77 -16.50 5.63
CA ARG A 160 13.71 -16.51 4.48
C ARG A 160 13.35 -15.46 3.42
N THR A 161 12.38 -14.60 3.71
CA THR A 161 11.93 -13.51 2.83
C THR A 161 12.04 -12.17 3.55
N GLY A 162 11.76 -11.08 2.84
CA GLY A 162 11.84 -9.71 3.36
C GLY A 162 10.74 -9.32 4.35
N GLY A 163 9.86 -10.26 4.72
CA GLY A 163 8.73 -10.01 5.60
C GLY A 163 7.64 -9.15 4.95
N VAL A 164 6.82 -8.53 5.80
CA VAL A 164 5.73 -7.61 5.42
C VAL A 164 5.89 -6.29 6.16
N LEU A 165 5.36 -5.20 5.59
CA LEU A 165 5.35 -3.90 6.25
C LEU A 165 4.45 -3.93 7.50
N TYR A 166 5.05 -3.68 8.65
CA TYR A 166 4.40 -3.71 9.95
C TYR A 166 4.94 -2.56 10.82
N GLU A 167 4.13 -1.52 11.05
CA GLU A 167 4.53 -0.35 11.83
C GLU A 167 4.63 -0.67 13.33
N ALA A 168 5.62 -0.10 14.02
CA ALA A 168 5.95 -0.44 15.41
C ALA A 168 4.78 -0.23 16.40
N GLY A 169 3.94 0.78 16.15
CA GLY A 169 2.78 1.11 16.99
C GLY A 169 1.45 0.49 16.52
N LEU A 170 1.45 -0.33 15.47
CA LEU A 170 0.24 -0.76 14.79
C LEU A 170 -0.71 -1.54 15.72
N GLU A 171 -0.19 -2.52 16.43
CA GLU A 171 -1.00 -3.37 17.30
C GLU A 171 -1.62 -2.59 18.45
N GLN A 172 -0.83 -1.71 19.08
CA GLN A 172 -1.32 -0.86 20.17
C GLN A 172 -2.45 0.05 19.67
N GLN A 173 -2.26 0.73 18.53
CA GLN A 173 -3.27 1.61 17.95
C GLN A 173 -4.55 0.84 17.58
N ARG A 174 -4.40 -0.37 17.02
CA ARG A 174 -5.51 -1.25 16.69
C ARG A 174 -6.30 -1.64 17.93
N GLN A 175 -5.62 -2.04 19.01
CA GLN A 175 -6.26 -2.45 20.26
C GLN A 175 -6.97 -1.26 20.93
N GLU A 176 -6.32 -0.11 21.04
CA GLU A 176 -6.91 1.12 21.59
C GLU A 176 -8.18 1.52 20.83
N PHE A 177 -8.17 1.45 19.49
CA PHE A 177 -9.35 1.71 18.67
C PHE A 177 -10.42 0.61 18.79
N ALA A 178 -10.01 -0.65 18.92
CA ALA A 178 -10.92 -1.79 19.07
C ALA A 178 -11.56 -1.88 20.47
N ASP A 179 -11.03 -1.19 21.47
CA ASP A 179 -11.62 -1.12 22.81
C ASP A 179 -12.51 0.13 23.01
N ASP A 180 -12.34 1.17 22.16
CA ASP A 180 -13.10 2.41 22.25
C ASP A 180 -14.29 2.44 21.27
N GLU A 181 -15.46 2.03 21.76
CA GLU A 181 -16.72 2.07 21.00
C GLU A 181 -17.07 3.48 20.51
N ALA A 182 -16.86 4.51 21.33
CA ALA A 182 -17.18 5.88 20.96
C ALA A 182 -16.28 6.36 19.81
N ALA A 183 -14.98 6.01 19.85
CA ALA A 183 -14.05 6.32 18.76
C ALA A 183 -14.43 5.63 17.46
N ARG A 184 -14.87 4.35 17.49
CA ARG A 184 -15.35 3.64 16.30
C ARG A 184 -16.59 4.30 15.70
N HIS A 185 -17.58 4.61 16.54
CA HIS A 185 -18.80 5.28 16.09
C HIS A 185 -18.51 6.66 15.52
N ALA A 186 -17.66 7.45 16.17
CA ALA A 186 -17.25 8.77 15.68
C ALA A 186 -16.50 8.66 14.34
N PHE A 187 -15.60 7.69 14.21
CA PHE A 187 -14.88 7.41 12.96
C PHE A 187 -15.83 7.04 11.82
N LEU A 188 -16.82 6.17 12.05
CA LEU A 188 -17.78 5.79 11.01
C LEU A 188 -18.75 6.95 10.68
N ALA A 189 -19.16 7.72 11.69
CA ALA A 189 -20.06 8.86 11.53
C ALA A 189 -19.50 9.95 10.60
N GLN A 190 -18.17 10.11 10.52
CA GLN A 190 -17.55 11.06 9.58
C GLN A 190 -17.87 10.74 8.10
N PHE A 191 -18.24 9.49 7.80
CA PHE A 191 -18.68 9.05 6.48
C PHE A 191 -20.21 9.03 6.32
N GLY A 192 -20.93 9.58 7.30
CA GLY A 192 -22.39 9.59 7.34
C GLY A 192 -23.01 8.26 7.78
N VAL A 193 -22.22 7.32 8.32
CA VAL A 193 -22.76 6.06 8.86
C VAL A 193 -23.62 6.35 10.07
N THR A 194 -24.87 5.88 10.06
CA THR A 194 -25.80 6.07 11.19
C THR A 194 -25.49 5.10 12.33
N THR A 195 -26.03 5.35 13.53
CA THR A 195 -25.87 4.44 14.67
C THR A 195 -26.37 3.03 14.34
N THR A 196 -27.54 2.91 13.71
CA THR A 196 -28.10 1.62 13.29
C THR A 196 -27.22 0.92 12.26
N GLU A 197 -26.67 1.67 11.30
CA GLU A 197 -25.72 1.11 10.31
C GLU A 197 -24.42 0.63 10.98
N ALA A 198 -23.93 1.36 11.99
CA ALA A 198 -22.71 1.02 12.73
C ALA A 198 -22.89 -0.22 13.63
N GLU A 199 -24.09 -0.47 14.13
CA GLU A 199 -24.45 -1.67 14.91
C GLU A 199 -24.69 -2.92 14.05
N ALA A 200 -24.96 -2.73 12.75
CA ALA A 200 -25.12 -3.83 11.80
C ALA A 200 -23.79 -4.57 11.52
N PHE A 201 -23.87 -5.67 10.76
CA PHE A 201 -22.66 -6.34 10.27
C PHE A 201 -21.99 -5.47 9.22
N LYS A 202 -20.82 -4.94 9.55
CA LYS A 202 -20.11 -3.98 8.71
C LYS A 202 -19.16 -4.70 7.77
N VAL A 203 -19.24 -4.34 6.49
CA VAL A 203 -18.37 -4.86 5.44
C VAL A 203 -17.65 -3.70 4.78
N SER A 204 -16.31 -3.75 4.69
CA SER A 204 -15.58 -2.89 3.77
C SER A 204 -15.46 -3.58 2.40
N LEU A 205 -15.74 -2.87 1.31
CA LEU A 205 -15.69 -3.42 -0.04
C LEU A 205 -14.64 -2.74 -0.90
N PHE A 206 -13.47 -3.36 -1.07
CA PHE A 206 -12.44 -2.91 -2.00
C PHE A 206 -12.00 -4.03 -2.94
N CYS A 207 -12.43 -3.95 -4.21
CA CYS A 207 -12.26 -5.02 -5.19
C CYS A 207 -11.96 -4.48 -6.60
N TYR A 208 -11.50 -5.34 -7.51
CA TYR A 208 -11.37 -4.99 -8.93
C TYR A 208 -12.72 -5.10 -9.68
N PRO A 209 -12.87 -4.45 -10.86
CA PRO A 209 -14.16 -4.34 -11.58
C PRO A 209 -14.85 -5.66 -11.91
N GLN A 210 -14.10 -6.74 -12.13
CA GLN A 210 -14.62 -8.06 -12.49
C GLN A 210 -15.24 -8.85 -11.32
N ALA A 211 -15.24 -8.30 -10.10
CA ALA A 211 -15.86 -8.98 -8.96
C ALA A 211 -17.39 -9.11 -9.18
N PRO A 212 -18.00 -10.26 -8.84
CA PRO A 212 -19.44 -10.48 -9.00
C PRO A 212 -20.26 -9.79 -7.89
N ILE A 213 -20.14 -8.46 -7.77
CA ILE A 213 -20.71 -7.68 -6.67
C ILE A 213 -22.23 -7.63 -6.72
N ALA A 214 -22.84 -7.66 -7.90
CA ALA A 214 -24.29 -7.65 -8.03
C ALA A 214 -24.93 -8.89 -7.36
N ASP A 215 -24.36 -10.08 -7.59
CA ASP A 215 -24.84 -11.33 -6.99
C ASP A 215 -24.62 -11.33 -5.47
N LEU A 216 -23.48 -10.79 -5.02
CA LEU A 216 -23.17 -10.64 -3.60
C LEU A 216 -24.17 -9.69 -2.90
N PHE A 217 -24.51 -8.57 -3.54
CA PHE A 217 -25.51 -7.64 -3.02
C PHE A 217 -26.91 -8.26 -2.97
N ALA A 218 -27.30 -9.04 -3.98
CA ALA A 218 -28.56 -9.78 -3.95
C ALA A 218 -28.61 -10.76 -2.77
N ALA A 219 -27.53 -11.52 -2.55
CA ALA A 219 -27.45 -12.46 -1.43
C ALA A 219 -27.56 -11.78 -0.05
N TRP A 220 -26.93 -10.62 0.14
CA TRP A 220 -27.05 -9.87 1.40
C TRP A 220 -28.39 -9.17 1.56
N ARG A 221 -28.96 -8.64 0.47
CA ARG A 221 -30.30 -8.02 0.47
C ARG A 221 -31.37 -9.02 0.94
N ASP A 222 -31.30 -10.24 0.43
CA ASP A 222 -32.31 -11.30 0.66
C ASP A 222 -32.00 -12.15 1.90
N GLY A 223 -30.92 -11.85 2.63
CA GLY A 223 -30.52 -12.56 3.85
C GLY A 223 -31.22 -12.08 5.11
N ASP A 224 -31.03 -12.81 6.21
CA ASP A 224 -31.70 -12.53 7.50
C ASP A 224 -30.95 -11.54 8.41
N ARG A 225 -29.71 -11.21 8.07
CA ARG A 225 -28.84 -10.35 8.90
C ARG A 225 -28.68 -8.97 8.24
N ALA A 226 -28.89 -7.91 9.01
CA ALA A 226 -28.59 -6.55 8.57
C ALA A 226 -27.09 -6.38 8.25
N VAL A 227 -26.79 -5.91 7.05
CA VAL A 227 -25.43 -5.66 6.54
C VAL A 227 -25.29 -4.20 6.14
N THR A 228 -24.25 -3.54 6.64
CA THR A 228 -23.81 -2.23 6.16
C THR A 228 -22.54 -2.42 5.32
N CYS A 229 -22.66 -2.28 4.01
CA CYS A 229 -21.55 -2.35 3.07
C CYS A 229 -21.01 -0.94 2.77
N LEU A 230 -19.76 -0.71 3.17
CA LEU A 230 -19.03 0.54 3.00
C LEU A 230 -18.12 0.42 1.77
N VAL A 231 -18.40 1.19 0.73
CA VAL A 231 -17.74 1.05 -0.58
C VAL A 231 -17.03 2.36 -0.93
N PRO A 232 -15.71 2.39 -1.13
CA PRO A 232 -15.03 3.60 -1.61
C PRO A 232 -15.54 4.03 -3.00
N GLU A 233 -15.62 5.34 -3.22
CA GLU A 233 -15.98 5.92 -4.52
C GLU A 233 -15.10 5.35 -5.66
N GLY A 234 -15.74 4.95 -6.76
CA GLY A 234 -15.09 4.34 -7.93
C GLY A 234 -14.85 2.82 -7.84
N VAL A 235 -15.26 2.17 -6.74
CA VAL A 235 -15.22 0.71 -6.61
C VAL A 235 -16.55 0.10 -7.01
N ALA A 236 -16.51 -0.94 -7.84
CA ALA A 236 -17.69 -1.69 -8.29
C ALA A 236 -18.80 -0.77 -8.85
N THR A 237 -18.42 0.30 -9.55
CA THR A 237 -19.28 1.42 -9.95
C THR A 237 -20.62 0.99 -10.51
N ASP A 238 -20.64 0.03 -11.44
CA ASP A 238 -21.87 -0.40 -12.12
C ASP A 238 -22.83 -1.11 -11.15
N ALA A 239 -22.32 -2.03 -10.32
CA ALA A 239 -23.13 -2.76 -9.35
C ALA A 239 -23.65 -1.83 -8.24
N VAL A 240 -22.81 -0.89 -7.79
CA VAL A 240 -23.20 0.11 -6.79
C VAL A 240 -24.24 1.07 -7.37
N GLN A 241 -24.04 1.61 -8.57
CA GLN A 241 -25.00 2.49 -9.24
C GLN A 241 -26.36 1.79 -9.43
N ALA A 242 -26.35 0.53 -9.88
CA ALA A 242 -27.57 -0.25 -10.04
C ALA A 242 -28.31 -0.46 -8.72
N PHE A 243 -27.60 -0.73 -7.63
CA PHE A 243 -28.19 -0.89 -6.29
C PHE A 243 -28.74 0.44 -5.73
N LEU A 244 -28.01 1.54 -5.93
CA LEU A 244 -28.40 2.86 -5.42
C LEU A 244 -29.52 3.52 -6.24
N ALA A 245 -29.70 3.12 -7.50
CA ALA A 245 -30.55 3.79 -8.49
C ALA A 245 -30.21 5.29 -8.69
N GLN A 246 -28.96 5.66 -8.41
CA GLN A 246 -28.41 7.01 -8.58
C GLN A 246 -26.89 6.96 -8.75
N ALA A 247 -26.27 8.10 -9.07
CA ALA A 247 -24.82 8.19 -9.22
C ALA A 247 -24.09 7.75 -7.93
N PRO A 248 -23.07 6.89 -8.00
CA PRO A 248 -22.36 6.36 -6.83
C PRO A 248 -21.25 7.31 -6.38
N THR A 249 -21.61 8.53 -5.97
CA THR A 249 -20.66 9.52 -5.45
C THR A 249 -20.55 9.45 -3.93
N ALA A 250 -19.46 9.95 -3.37
CA ALA A 250 -19.27 10.00 -1.91
C ALA A 250 -20.51 10.53 -1.15
N GLY A 251 -20.96 9.80 -0.12
CA GLY A 251 -22.15 10.10 0.69
C GLY A 251 -23.45 9.48 0.15
N ALA A 252 -23.50 9.06 -1.12
CA ALA A 252 -24.63 8.34 -1.68
C ALA A 252 -24.84 7.02 -0.93
N ASN A 253 -26.10 6.70 -0.61
CA ASN A 253 -26.46 5.48 0.07
C ASN A 253 -27.88 5.05 -0.27
N ALA A 254 -28.16 3.76 -0.13
CA ALA A 254 -29.50 3.20 -0.23
C ALA A 254 -29.59 1.95 0.63
N THR A 255 -30.81 1.62 1.08
CA THR A 255 -31.11 0.38 1.77
C THR A 255 -32.14 -0.40 0.97
N GLN A 256 -31.87 -1.68 0.71
CA GLN A 256 -32.81 -2.63 0.12
C GLN A 256 -32.76 -3.92 0.94
N GLY A 257 -33.91 -4.41 1.38
CA GLY A 257 -33.97 -5.61 2.24
C GLY A 257 -33.07 -5.45 3.47
N ALA A 258 -32.20 -6.43 3.71
CA ALA A 258 -31.24 -6.41 4.82
C ALA A 258 -29.91 -5.70 4.49
N LEU A 259 -29.72 -5.17 3.29
CA LEU A 259 -28.47 -4.53 2.86
C LEU A 259 -28.60 -3.01 2.77
N THR A 260 -27.73 -2.30 3.48
CA THR A 260 -27.42 -0.89 3.26
C THR A 260 -26.08 -0.77 2.53
N VAL A 261 -26.05 -0.10 1.38
CA VAL A 261 -24.81 0.25 0.66
C VAL A 261 -24.55 1.74 0.82
N ARG A 262 -23.34 2.10 1.26
CA ARG A 262 -22.90 3.49 1.43
C ARG A 262 -21.59 3.73 0.70
N VAL A 263 -21.56 4.76 -0.13
CA VAL A 263 -20.36 5.19 -0.85
C VAL A 263 -19.54 6.12 0.03
N LEU A 264 -18.30 5.75 0.31
CA LEU A 264 -17.34 6.55 1.04
C LEU A 264 -16.56 7.46 0.09
N SER A 265 -16.18 8.65 0.56
CA SER A 265 -15.05 9.37 -0.06
C SER A 265 -13.78 8.52 0.02
N PHE A 266 -12.81 8.79 -0.85
CA PHE A 266 -11.50 8.13 -0.77
C PHE A 266 -10.91 8.31 0.63
N VAL A 267 -10.53 7.19 1.27
CA VAL A 267 -10.04 7.18 2.65
C VAL A 267 -8.50 7.25 2.61
N PRO A 268 -7.87 8.26 3.25
CA PRO A 268 -6.41 8.34 3.34
C PRO A 268 -5.82 7.07 4.00
N GLN A 269 -4.59 6.71 3.64
CA GLN A 269 -4.01 5.41 4.05
C GLN A 269 -4.05 5.11 5.56
N PRO A 270 -3.74 6.06 6.48
CA PRO A 270 -3.87 5.79 7.92
C PRO A 270 -5.29 5.52 8.39
N ASP A 271 -6.28 6.17 7.78
CA ASP A 271 -7.69 6.00 8.14
C ASP A 271 -8.29 4.76 7.48
N TYR A 272 -7.69 4.26 6.40
CA TYR A 272 -8.08 2.99 5.80
C TYR A 272 -7.84 1.82 6.77
N ASP A 273 -6.74 1.84 7.54
CA ASP A 273 -6.51 0.83 8.58
C ASP A 273 -7.63 0.84 9.64
N LYS A 274 -8.08 2.01 10.10
CA LYS A 274 -9.22 2.13 11.03
C LYS A 274 -10.53 1.64 10.43
N LEU A 275 -10.76 1.85 9.13
CA LEU A 275 -11.92 1.29 8.43
C LEU A 275 -11.89 -0.25 8.49
N LEU A 276 -10.73 -0.86 8.26
CA LEU A 276 -10.58 -2.31 8.36
C LEU A 276 -10.81 -2.83 9.79
N TRP A 277 -10.36 -2.09 10.80
CA TRP A 277 -10.57 -2.42 12.22
C TRP A 277 -12.03 -2.27 12.66
N ALA A 278 -12.74 -1.28 12.11
CA ALA A 278 -14.14 -1.01 12.41
C ALA A 278 -15.10 -2.01 11.74
N CYS A 279 -14.68 -2.68 10.68
CA CYS A 279 -15.50 -3.64 9.95
C CYS A 279 -15.39 -5.07 10.50
N ASP A 280 -16.45 -5.85 10.27
CA ASP A 280 -16.55 -7.24 10.68
C ASP A 280 -16.05 -8.21 9.59
N LEU A 281 -16.11 -7.79 8.32
CA LEU A 281 -15.54 -8.47 7.16
C LEU A 281 -14.91 -7.46 6.21
N ASN A 282 -13.72 -7.77 5.70
CA ASN A 282 -12.99 -6.87 4.81
C ASN A 282 -12.73 -7.50 3.44
N PHE A 283 -13.27 -6.92 2.36
CA PHE A 283 -12.81 -7.25 1.02
C PHE A 283 -11.63 -6.36 0.69
N ALA A 284 -10.50 -6.98 0.42
CA ALA A 284 -9.26 -6.32 0.03
C ALA A 284 -8.82 -6.81 -1.35
N ARG A 285 -7.94 -6.04 -1.99
CA ARG A 285 -7.38 -6.36 -3.31
C ARG A 285 -5.90 -5.99 -3.39
N GLY A 286 -5.25 -6.42 -4.46
CA GLY A 286 -3.83 -6.10 -4.68
C GLY A 286 -2.96 -6.59 -3.52
N GLU A 287 -2.02 -5.76 -3.08
CA GLU A 287 -1.01 -6.14 -2.09
C GLU A 287 -1.08 -5.34 -0.78
N ASP A 288 -1.08 -3.98 -0.79
CA ASP A 288 -1.14 -3.20 0.47
C ASP A 288 -2.40 -3.54 1.27
N SER A 289 -3.59 -3.35 0.67
CA SER A 289 -4.86 -3.58 1.39
C SER A 289 -5.04 -5.04 1.82
N PHE A 290 -4.45 -5.98 1.10
CA PHE A 290 -4.44 -7.40 1.44
C PHE A 290 -3.62 -7.68 2.71
N VAL A 291 -2.43 -7.09 2.83
CA VAL A 291 -1.65 -7.16 4.07
C VAL A 291 -2.39 -6.45 5.20
N ARG A 292 -2.95 -5.26 4.96
CA ARG A 292 -3.67 -4.50 6.00
C ARG A 292 -4.89 -5.23 6.53
N ALA A 293 -5.64 -5.93 5.67
CA ALA A 293 -6.78 -6.73 6.09
C ALA A 293 -6.38 -7.91 6.99
N GLN A 294 -5.22 -8.53 6.76
CA GLN A 294 -4.66 -9.54 7.67
C GLN A 294 -4.28 -8.93 9.01
N LEU A 295 -3.58 -7.79 9.00
CA LEU A 295 -3.12 -7.09 10.20
C LEU A 295 -4.27 -6.47 11.01
N ALA A 296 -5.47 -6.31 10.43
CA ALA A 296 -6.67 -5.95 11.16
C ALA A 296 -7.14 -7.05 12.14
N GLY A 297 -6.73 -8.30 11.94
CA GLY A 297 -7.16 -9.43 12.76
C GLY A 297 -8.65 -9.74 12.62
N LYS A 298 -9.22 -9.46 11.45
CA LYS A 298 -10.63 -9.68 11.11
C LYS A 298 -10.76 -10.64 9.92
N PRO A 299 -11.90 -11.34 9.75
CA PRO A 299 -12.18 -12.06 8.52
C PRO A 299 -12.01 -11.15 7.29
N PHE A 300 -11.43 -11.69 6.23
CA PHE A 300 -11.24 -10.96 4.98
C PHE A 300 -11.41 -11.84 3.75
N ILE A 301 -11.65 -11.20 2.62
CA ILE A 301 -11.68 -11.80 1.29
C ILE A 301 -10.65 -11.06 0.43
N TRP A 302 -9.75 -11.81 -0.21
CA TRP A 302 -8.76 -11.25 -1.12
C TRP A 302 -9.19 -11.42 -2.57
N HIS A 303 -9.44 -10.30 -3.25
CA HIS A 303 -9.61 -10.27 -4.69
C HIS A 303 -8.25 -9.95 -5.34
N ILE A 304 -7.48 -11.01 -5.66
CA ILE A 304 -6.19 -10.88 -6.33
C ILE A 304 -6.36 -10.33 -7.76
N TYR A 305 -5.37 -9.57 -8.24
CA TYR A 305 -5.38 -9.04 -9.60
C TYR A 305 -5.29 -10.18 -10.63
N PRO A 306 -6.21 -10.27 -11.61
CA PRO A 306 -6.11 -11.26 -12.66
C PRO A 306 -4.87 -11.04 -13.51
N GLN A 307 -4.12 -12.11 -13.71
CA GLN A 307 -2.98 -12.16 -14.62
C GLN A 307 -3.25 -13.15 -15.74
N ASP A 308 -2.59 -12.94 -16.88
CA ASP A 308 -2.60 -13.82 -18.03
C ASP A 308 -2.29 -15.27 -17.63
N GLU A 309 -2.83 -16.22 -18.40
CA GLU A 309 -2.69 -17.66 -18.16
C GLU A 309 -3.14 -18.11 -16.75
N ASN A 310 -3.92 -17.27 -16.06
CA ASN A 310 -4.35 -17.49 -14.69
C ASN A 310 -3.19 -17.64 -13.67
N LEU A 311 -2.03 -17.03 -13.92
CA LEU A 311 -0.87 -17.11 -13.02
C LEU A 311 -1.18 -16.61 -11.61
N HIS A 312 -2.13 -15.67 -11.49
CA HIS A 312 -2.65 -15.20 -10.21
C HIS A 312 -3.23 -16.32 -9.33
N HIS A 313 -3.73 -17.43 -9.90
CA HIS A 313 -4.17 -18.58 -9.10
C HIS A 313 -3.02 -19.30 -8.39
N VAL A 314 -1.81 -19.31 -8.97
CA VAL A 314 -0.63 -19.92 -8.33
C VAL A 314 -0.29 -19.15 -7.06
N LYS A 315 -0.18 -17.82 -7.17
CA LYS A 315 0.06 -16.92 -6.04
C LYS A 315 -1.05 -17.00 -4.98
N LEU A 316 -2.32 -17.05 -5.40
CA LEU A 316 -3.45 -17.22 -4.49
C LEU A 316 -3.39 -18.56 -3.74
N GLN A 317 -3.13 -19.66 -4.44
CA GLN A 317 -3.06 -20.99 -3.83
C GLN A 317 -1.89 -21.10 -2.85
N ALA A 318 -0.74 -20.52 -3.19
CA ALA A 318 0.41 -20.46 -2.29
C ALA A 318 0.06 -19.78 -0.96
N PHE A 319 -0.67 -18.65 -1.02
CA PHE A 319 -1.12 -17.97 0.19
C PHE A 319 -2.17 -18.79 0.97
N LEU A 320 -3.18 -19.35 0.29
CA LEU A 320 -4.20 -20.16 0.94
C LEU A 320 -3.61 -21.38 1.68
N ASN A 321 -2.53 -21.96 1.17
CA ASN A 321 -1.86 -23.10 1.80
C ASN A 321 -1.25 -22.72 3.16
N ILE A 322 -0.65 -21.53 3.27
CA ILE A 322 -0.05 -21.08 4.54
C ILE A 322 -1.09 -20.48 5.50
N TYR A 323 -2.15 -19.85 4.96
CA TYR A 323 -3.15 -19.17 5.78
C TYR A 323 -4.17 -20.13 6.40
N LYS A 324 -4.52 -21.24 5.73
CA LYS A 324 -5.42 -22.28 6.27
C LYS A 324 -4.75 -23.16 7.34
N ALA A 325 -3.42 -23.16 7.40
CA ALA A 325 -2.66 -23.97 8.34
C ALA A 325 -2.47 -23.28 9.71
N ALA A 326 -2.87 -22.01 9.83
CA ALA A 326 -2.89 -21.20 11.04
C ALA A 326 -4.30 -21.13 11.63
#